data_AF-X1PYE2-F1
#
_entry.id   AF-X1PYE2-F1
#
_cell.length_a   1.000
_cell.length_b   1.000
_cell.length_c   1.000
_cell.angle_alpha   90.00
_cell.angle_beta   90.00
_cell.angle_gamma   90.00
#
_symmetry.space_group_name_H-M   'P 1'
#
loop_
_entity.id
_entity.type
_entity.pdbx_description
1 polymer ?
#
loop_
_entity_poly.entity_id
_entity_poly.type
_entity_poly.pdbx_seq_one_letter_code
_entity_poly.pdbx_strand_id
1 'polypeptide(L)' 'GLNSPFRFYFFAVLFVALDVLTVFLYPWAVNIKELGLFGLIAVAVFFAILMVGYIYAWLKGALEWK' A
#
# COMPACT_ATOMS: atom_id res chain seq x y z
N GLY A 1 12.18 28.47 -2.44
CA GLY A 1 12.05 27.68 -3.69
C GLY A 1 12.13 26.22 -3.32
N LEU A 2 11.12 25.44 -3.67
CA LEU A 2 10.79 24.12 -3.11
C LEU A 2 11.85 23.04 -3.43
N ASN A 3 12.90 22.95 -2.62
CA ASN A 3 13.89 21.88 -2.67
C ASN A 3 13.53 20.80 -1.64
N SER A 4 12.83 19.75 -2.07
CA SER A 4 12.72 18.47 -1.32
C SER A 4 12.43 17.31 -2.29
N PRO A 5 13.40 16.87 -3.11
CA PRO A 5 13.22 15.79 -4.09
C PRO A 5 12.81 14.44 -3.46
N PHE A 6 13.07 14.24 -2.16
CA PHE A 6 12.71 13.01 -1.43
C PHE A 6 11.21 12.78 -1.25
N ARG A 7 10.38 13.83 -1.22
CA ARG A 7 8.93 13.68 -0.98
C ARG A 7 8.22 12.97 -2.14
N PHE A 8 8.73 13.14 -3.36
CA PHE A 8 8.16 12.54 -4.56
C PHE A 8 8.44 11.04 -4.66
N TYR A 9 9.58 10.57 -4.13
CA TYR A 9 9.93 9.15 -4.15
C TYR A 9 8.96 8.31 -3.30
N PHE A 10 8.71 8.72 -2.06
CA PHE A 10 7.74 8.05 -1.19
C PHE A 10 6.33 8.09 -1.76
N PHE A 11 5.93 9.20 -2.37
CA PHE A 11 4.63 9.31 -3.03
C PHE A 11 4.51 8.36 -4.23
N ALA A 12 5.54 8.24 -5.07
CA ALA A 12 5.55 7.32 -6.20
C ALA A 12 5.48 5.85 -5.76
N VAL A 13 6.26 5.46 -4.75
CA VAL A 13 6.23 4.09 -4.20
C VAL A 13 4.86 3.77 -3.59
N LEU A 14 4.28 4.73 -2.85
CA LEU A 14 2.95 4.58 -2.27
C LEU A 14 1.86 4.48 -3.35
N PHE A 15 1.95 5.30 -4.41
CA PHE A 15 1.01 5.28 -5.53
C PHE A 15 1.04 3.94 -6.27
N VAL A 16 2.23 3.42 -6.59
CA VAL A 16 2.38 2.10 -7.22
C VAL A 16 1.83 0.99 -6.32
N ALA A 17 2.09 1.04 -5.01
CA ALA A 17 1.55 0.06 -4.07
C ALA A 17 0.01 0.11 -3.98
N LEU A 18 -0.59 1.30 -4.01
CA LEU A 18 -2.04 1.50 -4.04
C LEU A 18 -2.68 1.05 -5.36
N ASP A 19 -2.01 1.26 -6.48
CA ASP A 19 -2.47 0.81 -7.79
C ASP A 19 -2.53 -0.73 -7.84
N VAL A 20 -1.47 -1.39 -7.37
CA VAL A 20 -1.43 -2.85 -7.24
C VAL A 20 -2.53 -3.37 -6.31
N LEU A 21 -2.78 -2.72 -5.16
CA LEU A 21 -3.89 -3.07 -4.27
C LEU A 21 -5.24 -3.03 -5.02
N THR A 22 -5.46 -2.02 -5.85
CA THR A 22 -6.72 -1.84 -6.60
C THR A 22 -6.92 -2.94 -7.65
N VAL A 23 -5.85 -3.40 -8.29
CA VAL A 23 -5.89 -4.55 -9.21
C VAL A 23 -6.36 -5.82 -8.50
N PHE A 24 -5.95 -6.05 -7.25
CA PHE A 24 -6.43 -7.19 -6.44
C PHE A 24 -7.84 -6.98 -5.90
N LEU A 25 -8.25 -5.74 -5.67
CA LEU A 25 -9.59 -5.39 -5.20
C LEU A 25 -10.66 -5.58 -6.29
N TYR A 26 -10.28 -5.38 -7.55
CA TYR A 26 -11.17 -5.49 -8.71
C TYR A 26 -11.87 -6.86 -8.84
N PRO A 27 -11.17 -8.01 -8.86
CA PRO A 27 -11.82 -9.32 -8.95
C PRO A 27 -12.68 -9.66 -7.73
N TRP A 28 -12.32 -9.16 -6.54
CA TRP A 28 -13.18 -9.29 -5.36
C TRP A 28 -14.46 -8.47 -5.51
N ALA A 29 -14.37 -7.21 -5.95
CA ALA A 29 -15.50 -6.32 -6.15
C ALA A 29 -16.48 -6.85 -7.21
N VAL A 30 -15.95 -7.44 -8.29
CA VAL A 30 -16.77 -8.06 -9.35
C VAL A 30 -17.44 -9.34 -8.87
N ASN A 31 -16.79 -10.13 -8.01
CA ASN A 31 -17.28 -11.42 -7.54
C ASN A 31 -17.68 -11.42 -6.05
N ILE A 32 -18.28 -10.32 -5.57
CA ILE A 32 -18.71 -10.17 -4.16
C ILE A 32 -19.62 -11.32 -3.70
N LYS A 33 -20.47 -11.85 -4.59
CA LYS A 33 -21.40 -12.94 -4.25
C LYS A 33 -20.70 -14.27 -3.99
N GLU A 34 -19.54 -14.51 -4.62
CA GLU A 34 -18.80 -15.76 -4.49
C GLU A 34 -17.69 -15.66 -3.44
N LEU A 35 -16.94 -14.56 -3.40
CA LEU A 35 -15.84 -14.38 -2.45
C LEU A 35 -16.30 -13.81 -1.11
N GLY A 36 -17.41 -13.07 -1.05
CA GLY A 36 -18.02 -12.55 0.18
C GLY A 36 -17.02 -11.98 1.20
N LEU A 37 -17.16 -12.41 2.45
CA LEU A 37 -16.28 -12.03 3.56
C LEU A 37 -14.82 -12.49 3.39
N PHE A 38 -14.61 -13.60 2.66
CA PHE A 38 -13.29 -14.19 2.50
C PHE A 38 -12.37 -13.27 1.68
N GLY A 39 -12.90 -12.68 0.61
CA GLY A 39 -12.14 -11.70 -0.15
C GLY A 39 -11.95 -10.36 0.57
N LEU A 40 -12.86 -9.99 1.48
CA LEU A 40 -12.65 -8.83 2.35
C LEU A 40 -11.48 -9.04 3.31
N ILE A 41 -11.36 -10.24 3.89
CA ILE A 41 -10.21 -10.63 4.72
C ILE A 41 -8.93 -10.65 3.88
N ALA A 42 -8.96 -11.19 2.66
CA ALA A 42 -7.79 -11.21 1.77
C ALA A 42 -7.26 -9.80 1.45
N VAL A 43 -8.17 -8.87 1.13
CA VAL A 43 -7.84 -7.44 0.91
C VAL A 43 -7.29 -6.80 2.18
N ALA A 44 -7.91 -7.06 3.34
CA ALA A 44 -7.46 -6.52 4.63
C ALA A 44 -6.06 -7.02 5.03
N VAL A 45 -5.76 -8.31 4.78
CA VAL A 45 -4.43 -8.88 5.02
C VAL A 45 -3.39 -8.25 4.11
N PHE A 46 -3.71 -8.05 2.83
CA PHE A 46 -2.80 -7.38 1.90
C PHE A 46 -2.49 -5.95 2.34
N PHE A 47 -3.51 -5.21 2.76
CA PHE A 47 -3.36 -3.86 3.30
C PHE A 47 -2.54 -3.83 4.60
N ALA A 48 -2.73 -4.81 5.48
CA ALA A 48 -1.95 -4.95 6.71
C ALA A 48 -0.46 -5.19 6.41
N ILE A 49 -0.14 -6.02 5.39
CA ILE A 49 1.26 -6.25 4.96
C ILE A 49 1.89 -4.95 4.44
N LEU A 50 1.15 -4.15 3.66
CA LEU A 50 1.61 -2.84 3.20
C LEU A 50 1.88 -1.89 4.37
N MET A 51 0.97 -1.83 5.35
CA MET A 51 1.17 -1.03 6.57
C MET A 51 2.38 -1.48 7.36
N VAL A 52 2.59 -2.80 7.51
CA VAL A 52 3.79 -3.33 8.20
C VAL A 52 5.05 -2.95 7.43
N GLY A 53 5.07 -3.06 6.10
CA GLY A 53 6.19 -2.62 5.27
C GLY A 53 6.47 -1.12 5.38
N TYR A 54 5.43 -0.30 5.44
CA TYR A 54 5.51 1.14 5.63
C TYR A 54 6.05 1.51 7.02
N ILE A 55 5.48 0.92 8.07
CA ILE A 55 5.92 1.11 9.46
C ILE A 55 7.35 0.63 9.63
N TYR A 56 7.72 -0.50 9.00
CA TYR A 56 9.09 -1.00 9.01
C TYR A 56 10.04 -0.02 8.32
N ALA A 57 9.70 0.49 7.12
CA ALA A 57 10.49 1.50 6.43
C ALA A 57 10.65 2.80 7.24
N TRP A 58 9.60 3.20 7.96
CA TRP A 58 9.60 4.33 8.88
C TRP A 58 10.50 4.09 10.10
N LEU A 59 10.36 2.92 10.74
CA LEU A 59 11.13 2.52 11.94
C LEU A 59 12.61 2.29 11.63
N LYS A 60 12.95 1.80 10.43
CA LYS A 60 14.33 1.58 10.03
C LYS A 60 15.08 2.87 9.70
N GLY A 61 14.47 4.04 9.90
CA GLY A 61 15.15 5.32 9.74
C GLY A 61 15.54 5.62 8.30
N ALA A 62 14.86 5.08 7.30
CA ALA A 62 15.08 5.50 5.90
C ALA A 62 14.69 6.97 5.64
N LEU A 63 14.10 7.63 6.65
CA LEU A 63 13.85 9.07 6.71
C LEU A 63 14.87 9.85 7.56
N GLU A 64 15.80 9.19 8.26
CA GLU A 64 16.97 9.85 8.87
C GLU A 64 18.13 9.75 7.89
N TRP A 65 18.11 10.63 6.89
CA TRP A 65 19.34 10.98 6.19
C TRP A 65 20.02 12.09 6.99
N LYS A 66 21.28 11.84 7.35
CA LYS A 66 22.24 12.92 7.55
C LYS A 66 22.54 13.57 6.19
#